data_AF-A0A2E9LHY7-F1
#
_entry.id   AF-A0A2E9LHY7-F1
#
_cell.length_a   1.000
_cell.length_b   1.000
_cell.length_c   1.000
_cell.angle_alpha   90.00
_cell.angle_beta   90.00
_cell.angle_gamma   90.00
#
_symmetry.space_group_name_H-M   'P 1'
#
loop_
_entity.id
_entity.type
_entity.pdbx_description
1 polymer ?
#
loop_
_entity_poly.entity_id
_entity_poly.type
_entity_poly.pdbx_seq_one_letter_code
_entity_poly.pdbx_strand_id
1 'polypeptide(L)'
;MVYIQGKTKKCLDALYTHIAQPAPPSQPMKLLRVERTRGLAKEYVATFQKPDGRKYMRRFGTGSNYATPGSGKTKADRDNYRARHRANPKSKGAERKGDSPFNLSMHILWGESRSIAENVKAYKKRFGV
;
A
#
# COMPACT_ATOMS: atom_id res chain seq x y z
N MET A 1 9.93 -75.76 28.51
CA MET A 1 9.68 -74.72 27.48
C MET A 1 8.50 -73.88 27.98
N VAL A 2 8.69 -72.68 28.55
CA VAL A 2 9.13 -71.39 27.95
C VAL A 2 8.03 -70.85 27.00
N TYR A 3 7.42 -69.67 27.11
CA TYR A 3 7.54 -68.47 27.98
C TYR A 3 6.19 -67.69 27.90
N ILE A 4 5.90 -66.90 28.93
CA ILE A 4 4.82 -65.90 28.99
C ILE A 4 5.31 -64.61 28.30
N GLN A 5 4.45 -63.86 27.60
CA GLN A 5 4.28 -62.39 27.75
C GLN A 5 3.41 -61.75 26.64
N GLY A 6 2.47 -60.90 27.07
CA GLY A 6 1.52 -60.19 26.22
C GLY A 6 2.06 -58.92 25.57
N LYS A 7 1.23 -58.32 24.71
CA LYS A 7 1.39 -56.95 24.22
C LYS A 7 0.03 -56.28 24.04
N THR A 8 -0.22 -55.30 24.90
CA THR A 8 -1.25 -54.27 24.76
C THR A 8 -1.01 -53.48 23.48
N LYS A 9 -2.05 -53.33 22.66
CA LYS A 9 -2.01 -52.45 21.48
C LYS A 9 -2.06 -51.01 21.98
N LYS A 10 -0.91 -50.34 21.96
CA LYS A 10 -0.79 -48.89 22.17
C LYS A 10 -1.70 -48.18 21.16
N CYS A 11 -2.64 -47.40 21.68
CA CYS A 11 -3.24 -46.28 20.96
C CYS A 11 -2.08 -45.38 20.53
N LEU A 12 -1.74 -45.42 19.25
CA LEU A 12 -0.86 -44.43 18.65
C LEU A 12 -1.70 -43.19 18.46
N ASP A 13 -1.71 -42.35 19.49
CA ASP A 13 -2.11 -40.96 19.39
C ASP A 13 -1.28 -40.34 18.27
N ALA A 14 -1.91 -40.15 17.11
CA ALA A 14 -1.38 -39.33 16.05
C ALA A 14 -1.43 -37.88 16.53
N LEU A 15 -0.45 -37.51 17.35
CA LEU A 15 -0.07 -36.13 17.62
C LEU A 15 0.50 -35.57 16.32
N TYR A 16 -0.38 -35.27 15.37
CA TYR A 16 -0.08 -34.35 14.28
C TYR A 16 0.07 -32.98 14.94
N THR A 17 1.30 -32.70 15.38
CA THR A 17 1.74 -31.36 15.74
C THR A 17 1.33 -30.47 14.57
N HIS A 18 0.33 -29.61 14.78
CA HIS A 18 0.07 -28.49 13.88
C HIS A 18 1.27 -27.57 13.97
N ILE A 19 2.32 -27.89 13.21
CA ILE A 19 3.40 -26.97 12.93
C ILE A 19 2.69 -25.83 12.21
N ALA A 20 2.43 -24.74 12.94
CA ALA A 20 1.92 -23.52 12.37
C ALA A 20 2.85 -23.20 11.20
N GLN A 21 2.32 -23.28 9.98
CA GLN A 21 3.08 -22.90 8.80
C GLN A 21 3.67 -21.51 9.08
N PRO A 22 4.99 -21.31 8.96
CA PRO A 22 5.55 -19.99 9.14
C PRO A 22 4.77 -19.04 8.22
N ALA A 23 4.24 -17.96 8.80
CA ALA A 23 3.41 -17.03 8.06
C ALA A 23 4.11 -16.71 6.73
N PRO A 24 3.40 -16.82 5.58
CA PRO A 24 4.02 -16.56 4.29
C PRO A 24 4.73 -15.21 4.35
N PRO A 25 5.94 -15.09 3.77
CA PRO A 25 6.71 -13.86 3.83
C PRO A 25 5.79 -12.71 3.44
N SER A 26 5.62 -11.75 4.36
CA SER A 26 4.58 -10.73 4.26
C SER A 26 4.75 -9.97 2.95
N GLN A 27 3.94 -10.30 1.95
CA GLN A 27 3.96 -9.62 0.66
C GLN A 27 3.79 -8.11 0.91
N PRO A 28 4.59 -7.24 0.27
CA PRO A 28 4.41 -5.81 0.44
C PRO A 28 2.99 -5.41 0.01
N MET A 29 2.44 -4.37 0.65
CA MET A 29 1.09 -3.89 0.30
C MET A 29 1.02 -3.58 -1.19
N LYS A 30 -0.05 -3.98 -1.87
CA LYS A 30 -0.22 -3.78 -3.32
C LYS A 30 -1.19 -2.65 -3.61
N LEU A 31 -0.83 -1.67 -4.43
CA LEU A 31 -1.74 -0.64 -4.94
C LEU A 31 -2.58 -1.22 -6.09
N LEU A 32 -3.85 -1.48 -5.81
CA LEU A 32 -4.79 -2.03 -6.78
C LEU A 32 -5.23 -0.97 -7.79
N ARG A 33 -5.75 0.16 -7.29
CA ARG A 33 -6.33 1.21 -8.14
C ARG A 33 -6.29 2.58 -7.49
N VAL A 34 -6.32 3.60 -8.34
CA VAL A 34 -6.53 5.00 -7.96
C VAL A 34 -7.71 5.53 -8.76
N GLU A 35 -8.73 6.01 -8.07
CA GLU A 35 -9.96 6.49 -8.67
C GLU A 35 -10.25 7.91 -8.22
N ARG A 36 -10.85 8.71 -9.10
CA ARG A 36 -11.33 10.05 -8.78
C ARG A 36 -12.79 9.98 -8.31
N THR A 37 -13.07 10.46 -7.11
CA THR A 37 -14.40 10.65 -6.53
C THR A 37 -14.74 12.14 -6.52
N ARG A 38 -15.40 12.63 -7.58
CA ARG A 38 -15.79 14.04 -7.73
C ARG A 38 -16.77 14.48 -6.63
N GLY A 39 -16.78 15.76 -6.30
CA GLY A 39 -17.75 16.37 -5.38
C GLY A 39 -17.43 16.15 -3.89
N LEU A 40 -16.26 15.60 -3.56
CA LEU A 40 -15.83 15.37 -2.18
C LEU A 40 -14.60 16.22 -1.84
N ALA A 41 -14.44 16.56 -0.57
CA ALA A 41 -13.27 17.33 -0.09
C ALA A 41 -11.93 16.67 -0.44
N LYS A 42 -11.90 15.32 -0.44
CA LYS A 42 -10.80 14.52 -0.96
C LYS A 42 -11.24 13.78 -2.22
N GLU A 43 -10.77 14.28 -3.35
CA GLU A 43 -11.24 13.88 -4.67
C GLU A 43 -10.63 12.58 -5.20
N TYR A 44 -9.61 12.02 -4.57
CA TYR A 44 -9.00 10.77 -5.02
C TYR A 44 -9.04 9.71 -3.92
N VAL A 45 -9.16 8.46 -4.34
CA VAL A 45 -9.07 7.29 -3.47
C VAL A 45 -8.09 6.28 -4.05
N ALA A 46 -7.09 5.90 -3.24
CA ALA A 46 -6.19 4.80 -3.53
C ALA A 46 -6.69 3.57 -2.78
N THR A 47 -6.87 2.46 -3.48
CA THR A 47 -7.21 1.17 -2.88
C THR A 47 -5.97 0.28 -2.89
N PHE A 48 -5.56 -0.16 -1.71
CA PHE A 48 -4.47 -1.08 -1.50
C PHE A 48 -4.99 -2.45 -1.07
N GLN A 49 -4.18 -3.48 -1.27
CA GLN A 49 -4.35 -4.81 -0.73
C GLN A 49 -3.20 -5.08 0.25
N LYS A 50 -3.54 -5.45 1.47
CA LYS A 50 -2.57 -5.88 2.48
C LYS A 50 -2.10 -7.32 2.22
N PRO A 51 -0.97 -7.75 2.81
CA PRO A 51 -0.53 -9.14 2.72
C PRO A 51 -1.56 -10.17 3.22
N ASP A 52 -2.44 -9.80 4.15
CA ASP A 52 -3.55 -10.63 4.64
C ASP A 52 -4.74 -10.71 3.66
N GLY A 53 -4.62 -10.12 2.46
CA GLY A 53 -5.66 -10.05 1.44
C GLY A 53 -6.70 -8.96 1.67
N ARG A 54 -6.74 -8.30 2.83
CA ARG A 54 -7.72 -7.26 3.14
C ARG A 54 -7.47 -6.02 2.31
N LYS A 55 -8.55 -5.40 1.85
CA LYS A 55 -8.49 -4.13 1.14
C LYS A 55 -8.44 -2.97 2.12
N TYR A 56 -7.66 -1.96 1.79
CA TYR A 56 -7.54 -0.72 2.55
C TYR A 56 -7.61 0.47 1.61
N MET A 57 -8.46 1.43 1.93
CA MET A 57 -8.70 2.60 1.10
C MET A 57 -8.15 3.84 1.78
N ARG A 58 -7.43 4.66 1.02
CA ARG A 58 -6.95 5.96 1.47
C ARG A 58 -7.41 7.06 0.54
N ARG A 59 -8.17 8.02 1.08
CA ARG A 59 -8.55 9.24 0.37
C ARG A 59 -7.45 10.30 0.44
N PHE A 60 -7.20 10.98 -0.66
CA PHE A 60 -6.17 12.00 -0.83
C PHE A 60 -6.53 13.02 -1.91
N GLY A 61 -5.67 14.03 -2.08
CA GLY A 61 -5.91 15.19 -2.95
C GLY A 61 -6.93 16.15 -2.36
N THR A 62 -6.79 17.44 -2.69
CA THR A 62 -7.85 18.43 -2.47
C THR A 62 -8.67 18.57 -3.75
N GLY A 63 -9.94 18.98 -3.62
CA GLY A 63 -10.93 18.87 -4.69
C GLY A 63 -10.68 19.61 -6.00
N SER A 64 -9.60 20.38 -6.15
CA SER A 64 -9.37 21.14 -7.40
C SER A 64 -7.94 21.62 -7.65
N ASN A 65 -6.93 21.16 -6.90
CA ASN A 65 -5.57 21.73 -7.02
C ASN A 65 -4.48 20.67 -7.22
N TYR A 66 -4.29 20.23 -8.46
CA TYR A 66 -3.27 19.25 -8.84
C TYR A 66 -2.85 19.37 -10.32
N ALA A 67 -1.68 18.81 -10.65
CA ALA A 67 -1.07 18.93 -11.98
C ALA A 67 -1.46 17.76 -12.91
N THR A 68 -2.74 17.70 -13.30
CA THR A 68 -3.27 16.73 -14.27
C THR A 68 -3.51 17.39 -15.64
N PRO A 69 -3.84 16.63 -16.71
CA PRO A 69 -4.09 17.23 -18.02
C PRO A 69 -5.29 18.18 -17.92
N GLY A 70 -5.18 19.36 -18.52
CA GLY A 70 -6.23 20.38 -18.50
C GLY A 70 -6.36 21.20 -17.20
N SER A 71 -5.51 21.00 -16.18
CA SER A 71 -5.60 21.77 -14.93
C SER A 71 -4.99 23.18 -14.99
N GLY A 72 -4.35 23.55 -16.10
CA GLY A 72 -3.65 24.85 -16.27
C GLY A 72 -2.40 25.02 -15.40
N LYS A 73 -2.09 24.07 -14.51
CA LYS A 73 -0.91 24.15 -13.63
C LYS A 73 0.37 24.09 -14.44
N THR A 74 1.41 24.74 -13.96
CA THR A 74 2.73 24.79 -14.59
C THR A 74 3.72 23.85 -13.89
N LYS A 75 4.91 23.67 -14.48
CA LYS A 75 6.02 23.00 -13.79
C LYS A 75 6.41 23.75 -12.51
N ALA A 76 6.37 25.08 -12.52
CA ALA A 76 6.67 25.91 -11.35
C ALA A 76 5.68 25.64 -10.20
N ASP A 77 4.38 25.50 -10.49
CA ASP A 77 3.37 25.15 -9.47
C ASP A 77 3.68 23.82 -8.79
N ARG A 78 4.10 22.83 -9.59
CA ARG A 78 4.52 21.52 -9.07
C ARG A 78 5.74 21.67 -8.18
N ASP A 79 6.76 22.37 -8.64
CA ASP A 79 8.00 22.52 -7.88
C ASP A 79 7.74 23.27 -6.56
N ASN A 80 6.89 24.31 -6.58
CA ASN A 80 6.42 25.02 -5.40
C ASN A 80 5.61 24.13 -4.45
N TYR A 81 4.72 23.29 -4.98
CA TYR A 81 3.97 22.32 -4.17
C TYR A 81 4.94 21.36 -3.46
N ARG A 82 5.90 20.79 -4.20
CA ARG A 82 6.90 19.86 -3.67
C ARG A 82 7.79 20.53 -2.62
N ALA A 83 8.23 21.77 -2.86
CA ALA A 83 9.08 22.52 -1.94
C ALA A 83 8.40 22.74 -0.58
N ARG A 84 7.16 23.26 -0.58
CA ARG A 84 6.37 23.45 0.66
C ARG A 84 6.17 22.15 1.42
N HIS A 85 5.97 21.06 0.69
CA HIS A 85 5.70 19.76 1.28
C HIS A 85 6.95 19.10 1.88
N ARG A 86 8.13 19.29 1.27
CA ARG A 86 9.43 18.84 1.82
C ARG A 86 9.83 19.62 3.08
N ALA A 87 9.50 20.91 3.14
CA ALA A 87 9.80 21.76 4.30
C ALA A 87 8.93 21.42 5.53
N ASN A 88 7.79 20.75 5.35
CA ASN A 88 6.87 20.46 6.44
C ASN A 88 7.41 19.29 7.31
N PRO A 89 7.67 19.50 8.62
CA PRO A 89 8.19 18.46 9.51
C PRO A 89 7.25 17.25 9.65
N LYS A 90 5.94 17.44 9.50
CA LYS A 90 4.95 16.34 9.50
C LYS A 90 5.11 15.40 8.29
N SER A 91 5.70 15.90 7.20
CA SER A 91 5.96 15.11 5.99
C SER A 91 7.11 14.12 6.16
N LYS A 92 8.10 14.43 7.00
CA LYS A 92 9.30 13.58 7.20
C LYS A 92 8.94 12.18 7.70
N GLY A 93 7.93 12.06 8.57
CA GLY A 93 7.39 10.76 9.00
C GLY A 93 6.53 10.06 7.94
N ALA A 94 5.86 10.85 7.10
CA ALA A 94 4.97 10.35 6.04
C ALA A 94 5.73 9.85 4.81
N GLU A 95 6.92 10.41 4.52
CA GLU A 95 7.80 10.00 3.42
C GLU A 95 8.16 8.51 3.48
N ARG A 96 8.29 7.95 4.69
CA ARG A 96 8.60 6.53 4.92
C ARG A 96 7.44 5.58 4.57
N LYS A 97 6.20 6.08 4.47
CA LYS A 97 5.00 5.25 4.23
C LYS A 97 4.40 5.59 2.87
N GLY A 98 4.54 4.67 1.91
CA GLY A 98 3.98 4.86 0.57
C GLY A 98 2.49 5.25 0.62
N ASP A 99 1.69 4.54 1.41
CA ASP A 99 0.24 4.72 1.51
C ASP A 99 -0.24 6.02 2.19
N SER A 100 0.68 6.92 2.57
CA SER A 100 0.32 8.20 3.17
C SER A 100 -0.36 9.13 2.14
N PRO A 101 -1.35 9.94 2.56
CA PRO A 101 -1.94 10.97 1.70
C PRO A 101 -0.91 11.91 1.08
N PHE A 102 0.18 12.15 1.81
CA PHE A 102 1.33 12.93 1.36
C PHE A 102 1.97 12.30 0.12
N ASN A 103 2.43 11.05 0.21
CA ASN A 103 3.12 10.38 -0.90
C ASN A 103 2.18 10.17 -2.09
N LEU A 104 0.92 9.81 -1.82
CA LEU A 104 -0.11 9.71 -2.85
C LEU A 104 -0.29 11.03 -3.60
N SER A 105 -0.46 12.16 -2.90
CA SER A 105 -0.61 13.47 -3.55
C SER A 105 0.67 13.90 -4.28
N MET A 106 1.81 13.79 -3.61
CA MET A 106 3.12 14.21 -4.12
C MET A 106 3.51 13.49 -5.40
N HIS A 107 3.28 12.18 -5.47
CA HIS A 107 3.79 11.36 -6.57
C HIS A 107 2.74 11.05 -7.62
N ILE A 108 1.46 10.97 -7.25
CA ILE A 108 0.39 10.62 -8.20
C ILE A 108 -0.21 11.88 -8.82
N LEU A 109 -0.53 12.90 -8.01
CA LEU A 109 -1.17 14.14 -8.48
C LEU A 109 -0.19 15.23 -8.90
N TRP A 110 1.00 15.22 -8.30
CA TRP A 110 2.08 16.19 -8.53
C TRP A 110 3.37 15.51 -9.03
N GLY A 111 3.21 14.35 -9.68
CA GLY A 111 4.31 13.60 -10.26
C GLY A 111 5.00 14.30 -11.44
N GLU A 112 5.99 13.62 -12.00
CA GLU A 112 6.79 14.19 -13.10
C GLU A 112 5.98 14.32 -14.39
N SER A 113 4.99 13.43 -14.60
CA SER A 113 4.06 13.49 -15.72
C SER A 113 2.76 14.18 -15.35
N ARG A 114 2.02 14.62 -16.37
CA ARG A 114 0.61 15.03 -16.24
C ARG A 114 -0.33 13.83 -16.24
N SER A 115 0.10 12.68 -16.75
CA SER A 115 -0.71 11.47 -16.77
C SER A 115 -0.73 10.82 -15.38
N ILE A 116 -1.93 10.67 -14.81
CA ILE A 116 -2.13 9.91 -13.56
C ILE A 116 -1.62 8.47 -13.73
N ALA A 117 -1.85 7.84 -14.88
CA ALA A 117 -1.45 6.46 -15.12
C ALA A 117 0.08 6.29 -15.07
N GLU A 118 0.83 7.20 -15.71
CA GLU A 118 2.29 7.18 -15.68
C GLU A 118 2.82 7.44 -14.27
N ASN A 119 2.23 8.40 -13.57
CA ASN A 119 2.58 8.71 -12.19
C ASN A 119 2.29 7.53 -11.24
N VAL A 120 1.19 6.81 -11.44
CA VAL A 120 0.89 5.57 -10.69
C VAL A 120 1.95 4.49 -10.97
N LYS A 121 2.37 4.30 -12.23
CA LYS A 121 3.43 3.35 -12.57
C LYS A 121 4.75 3.70 -11.88
N ALA A 122 5.14 4.98 -11.92
CA ALA A 122 6.33 5.47 -11.23
C ALA A 122 6.24 5.31 -9.72
N TYR A 123 5.06 5.58 -9.14
CA TYR A 123 4.78 5.41 -7.72
C TYR A 123 4.90 3.95 -7.27
N LYS A 124 4.30 3.00 -8.01
CA LYS A 124 4.42 1.56 -7.74
C LYS A 124 5.88 1.11 -7.70
N LYS A 125 6.66 1.50 -8.71
CA LYS A 125 8.11 1.21 -8.78
C LYS A 125 8.87 1.80 -7.58
N ARG A 126 8.53 3.02 -7.16
CA ARG A 126 9.22 3.72 -6.06
C ARG A 126 8.95 3.09 -4.69
N PHE A 127 7.72 2.67 -4.43
CA PHE A 127 7.29 2.22 -3.11
C PHE A 127 7.14 0.70 -2.99
N GLY A 128 7.34 -0.06 -4.06
CA GLY A 128 7.21 -1.51 -4.07
C GLY A 128 5.78 -1.98 -3.81
N VAL A 129 4.80 -1.21 -4.32
CA VAL A 129 3.35 -1.45 -4.16
C VAL A 129 2.67 -1.73 -5.48
#